data_AF-A0A838UAZ0-F1
#
_entry.id   AF-A0A838UAZ0-F1
#
_cell.length_a   1.000
_cell.length_b   1.000
_cell.length_c   1.000
_cell.angle_alpha   90.00
_cell.angle_beta   90.00
_cell.angle_gamma   90.00
#
_symmetry.space_group_name_H-M   'P 1'
#
loop_
_entity.id
_entity.type
_entity.pdbx_description
1 polymer ?
#
loop_
_entity_poly.entity_id
_entity_poly.type
_entity_poly.pdbx_seq_one_letter_code
_entity_poly.pdbx_strand_id
1 'polypeptide(L)' 'MQENDEPKIDGDVSSLKRKISGAGQAILGEIEQLAGVITADPLAQQEGKFNVEVGELREDIESDLKEDRDSDE' A
#
# COMPACT_ATOMS: atom_id res chain seq x y z
N MET A 1 5.92 -14.86 40.21
CA MET A 1 5.95 -13.76 39.23
C MET A 1 6.23 -14.42 37.89
N GLN A 2 5.23 -14.57 37.04
CA GLN A 2 5.42 -15.07 35.68
C GLN A 2 5.98 -13.90 34.87
N GLU A 3 7.22 -14.03 34.41
CA GLU A 3 7.76 -13.19 33.33
C GLU A 3 6.91 -13.50 32.09
N ASN A 4 6.14 -12.51 31.65
CA ASN A 4 5.53 -12.55 30.33
C ASN A 4 6.66 -12.27 29.34
N ASP A 5 7.13 -13.32 28.66
CA ASP A 5 7.96 -13.19 27.47
C ASP A 5 7.10 -12.49 26.40
N GLU A 6 7.24 -11.17 26.29
CA GLU A 6 6.73 -10.41 25.16
C GLU A 6 7.37 -10.97 23.87
N PRO A 7 6.59 -11.23 22.81
CA PRO A 7 7.16 -11.70 21.55
C PRO A 7 8.07 -10.62 20.99
N LYS A 8 9.38 -10.87 21.01
CA LYS A 8 10.38 -10.06 20.30
C LYS A 8 10.14 -10.19 18.81
N ILE A 9 9.48 -9.19 18.21
CA ILE A 9 9.36 -9.07 16.76
C ILE A 9 10.70 -8.55 16.22
N ASP A 10 11.70 -9.43 16.17
CA ASP A 10 12.96 -9.21 15.45
C ASP A 10 12.69 -9.44 13.95
N GLY A 11 12.08 -8.45 13.32
CA GLY A 11 11.76 -8.49 11.90
C GLY A 11 11.61 -7.09 11.37
N ASP A 12 12.72 -6.55 10.88
CA ASP A 12 12.87 -5.35 10.06
C ASP A 12 11.54 -4.72 9.62
N VAL A 13 10.91 -3.95 10.53
CA VAL A 13 9.58 -3.33 10.34
C VAL A 13 9.62 -2.34 9.16
N SER A 14 10.82 -1.88 8.80
CA SER A 14 11.07 -1.06 7.62
C SER A 14 10.86 -1.82 6.29
N SER A 15 11.00 -3.15 6.28
CA SER A 15 10.83 -3.97 5.07
C SER A 15 9.38 -4.34 4.82
N LEU A 16 8.59 -4.62 5.87
CA LEU A 16 7.16 -4.91 5.74
C LEU A 16 6.34 -3.66 5.38
N LYS A 17 6.70 -2.47 5.91
CA LYS A 17 6.10 -1.20 5.47
C LYS A 17 6.39 -0.86 4.00
N ARG A 18 7.41 -1.49 3.40
CA ARG A 18 7.75 -1.38 1.98
C ARG A 18 7.08 -2.43 1.08
N LYS A 19 6.27 -3.35 1.63
CA LYS A 19 5.77 -4.51 0.86
C LYS A 19 4.55 -4.26 -0.03
N ILE A 20 3.85 -3.14 0.11
CA ILE A 20 2.71 -2.85 -0.77
C ILE A 20 3.23 -1.93 -1.88
N SER A 21 3.39 -2.50 -3.08
CA SER A 21 3.73 -1.78 -4.31
C SER A 21 2.60 -0.81 -4.71
N GLY A 22 2.88 0.10 -5.65
CA GLY A 22 1.84 0.97 -6.23
C GLY A 22 0.65 0.16 -6.75
N ALA A 23 0.92 -0.85 -7.59
CA ALA A 23 -0.09 -1.79 -8.06
C ALA A 23 -0.86 -2.50 -6.92
N GLY A 24 -0.18 -2.88 -5.83
CA GLY A 24 -0.82 -3.51 -4.68
C GLY A 24 -1.80 -2.58 -3.95
N GLN A 25 -1.44 -1.30 -3.81
CA GLN A 25 -2.35 -0.30 -3.25
C GLN A 25 -3.54 -0.02 -4.18
N ALA A 26 -3.31 0.02 -5.49
CA ALA A 26 -4.39 0.24 -6.44
C ALA A 26 -5.44 -0.89 -6.39
N ILE A 27 -4.99 -2.15 -6.39
CA ILE A 27 -5.89 -3.30 -6.27
C ILE A 27 -6.66 -3.27 -4.94
N LEU A 28 -6.00 -2.92 -3.82
CA LEU A 28 -6.69 -2.80 -2.53
C LEU A 28 -7.77 -1.70 -2.58
N GLY A 29 -7.45 -0.57 -3.20
CA GLY A 29 -8.36 0.54 -3.37
C GLY A 29 -9.61 0.18 -4.18
N GLU A 30 -9.45 -0.56 -5.28
CA GLU A 30 -10.59 -1.04 -6.08
C GLU A 30 -11.51 -1.98 -5.27
N ILE A 31 -10.92 -2.86 -4.45
CA ILE A 31 -11.67 -3.77 -3.58
C ILE A 31 -12.48 -2.99 -2.56
N GLU A 32 -11.88 -2.01 -1.87
CA GLU A 32 -12.56 -1.16 -0.89
C GLU A 32 -13.65 -0.31 -1.53
N GLN A 33 -13.40 0.22 -2.72
CA GLN A 33 -14.40 0.99 -3.47
C GLN A 33 -15.62 0.13 -3.81
N LEU A 34 -15.40 -1.09 -4.30
CA LEU A 34 -16.47 -2.03 -4.61
C LEU A 34 -17.20 -2.50 -3.34
N ALA A 35 -16.46 -2.82 -2.29
CA ALA A 35 -17.01 -3.21 -1.00
C ALA A 35 -17.88 -2.11 -0.40
N GLY A 36 -17.42 -0.85 -0.41
CA GLY A 36 -18.17 0.30 0.06
C GLY A 36 -19.47 0.53 -0.72
N VAL A 37 -19.48 0.30 -2.04
CA VAL A 37 -20.72 0.34 -2.83
C VAL A 37 -21.69 -0.75 -2.39
N ILE A 38 -21.20 -1.98 -2.19
CA ILE A 38 -22.03 -3.13 -1.81
C ILE A 38 -22.60 -2.98 -0.39
N THR A 39 -21.81 -2.44 0.54
CA THR A 39 -22.21 -2.24 1.95
C THR A 39 -22.90 -0.90 2.20
N ALA A 40 -23.02 -0.04 1.18
CA ALA A 40 -23.45 1.35 1.30
C ALA A 40 -22.61 2.15 2.33
N ASP A 41 -21.32 1.85 2.40
CA ASP A 41 -20.35 2.56 3.24
C ASP A 41 -19.60 3.62 2.40
N PRO A 42 -19.94 4.92 2.54
CA PRO A 42 -19.27 5.98 1.81
C PRO A 42 -17.83 6.21 2.24
N LEU A 43 -17.42 5.80 3.45
CA LEU A 43 -16.04 5.94 3.91
C LEU A 43 -15.16 4.91 3.21
N ALA A 44 -15.55 3.63 3.21
CA ALA A 44 -14.85 2.59 2.47
C ALA A 44 -14.75 2.93 0.97
N GLN A 45 -15.79 3.54 0.40
CA GLN A 45 -15.75 4.00 -0.99
C GLN A 45 -14.72 5.10 -1.23
N GLN A 46 -14.56 6.04 -0.29
CA GLN A 46 -13.58 7.12 -0.40
C GLN A 46 -12.16 6.64 -0.11
N GLU A 47 -11.97 5.76 0.88
CA GLU A 47 -10.70 5.10 1.18
C GLU A 47 -10.22 4.30 -0.03
N GLY A 48 -11.13 3.58 -0.69
CA GLY A 48 -10.82 2.85 -1.90
C GLY A 48 -10.28 3.76 -3.01
N LYS A 49 -10.95 4.88 -3.30
CA LYS A 49 -10.49 5.87 -4.29
C LYS A 49 -9.12 6.43 -3.94
N PHE A 50 -8.90 6.78 -2.67
CA PHE A 50 -7.62 7.28 -2.21
C PHE A 50 -6.49 6.24 -2.40
N ASN A 51 -6.76 4.98 -2.08
CA ASN A 51 -5.79 3.91 -2.25
C ASN A 51 -5.46 3.62 -3.73
N VAL A 52 -6.42 3.79 -4.64
CA VAL A 52 -6.16 3.78 -6.09
C VAL A 52 -5.21 4.91 -6.48
N GLU A 53 -5.54 6.14 -6.11
CA GLU A 53 -4.75 7.33 -6.48
C GLU A 53 -3.31 7.27 -5.93
N VAL A 54 -3.13 6.81 -4.68
CA VAL A 54 -1.78 6.62 -4.11
C VAL A 54 -1.04 5.49 -4.83
N GLY A 55 -1.74 4.43 -5.24
CA GLY A 55 -1.18 3.32 -5.99
C GLY A 55 -0.64 3.76 -7.36
N GLU A 56 -1.44 4.53 -8.10
CA GLU A 56 -1.06 5.12 -9.39
C GLU A 56 0.11 6.09 -9.25
N LEU A 57 0.05 7.02 -8.28
CA LEU A 57 1.14 7.98 -8.05
C LEU A 57 2.47 7.29 -7.71
N ARG A 58 2.42 6.16 -7.00
CA ARG A 58 3.62 5.37 -6.68
C ARG A 58 4.19 4.66 -7.91
N GLU A 59 3.34 4.15 -8.78
CA GLU A 59 3.75 3.57 -10.08
C GLU A 59 4.41 4.63 -10.95
N ASP A 60 3.80 5.81 -11.08
CA ASP A 60 4.34 6.93 -11.86
C ASP A 60 5.74 7.33 -11.37
N ILE A 61 5.89 7.54 -10.05
CA ILE A 61 7.18 7.87 -9.44
C ILE A 61 8.22 6.74 -9.67
N GLU A 62 7.81 5.48 -9.55
CA GLU A 62 8.72 4.36 -9.76
C GLU A 62 9.14 4.24 -11.24
N SER A 63 8.25 4.56 -12.17
CA SER A 63 8.54 4.61 -13.60
C SER A 63 9.54 5.71 -13.92
N ASP A 64 9.29 6.95 -13.46
CA ASP A 64 10.18 8.09 -13.66
C ASP A 64 11.60 7.81 -13.12
N LEU A 65 11.68 7.21 -11.92
CA LEU A 65 12.96 6.84 -11.30
C LEU A 65 13.70 5.72 -12.05
N LYS A 66 12.99 4.84 -12.77
CA LYS A 66 13.61 3.81 -13.62
C LYS A 66 14.14 4.44 -14.91
N GLU A 67 13.37 5.31 -15.55
CA GLU A 67 13.79 6.02 -16.76
C GLU A 67 15.04 6.88 -16.55
N ASP A 68 15.11 7.61 -15.44
CA ASP A 68 16.30 8.40 -15.08
C ASP A 68 17.54 7.51 -14.88
N ARG A 69 17.36 6.33 -14.27
CA ARG A 69 18.47 5.41 -13.98
C ARG A 69 18.98 4.71 -15.23
N ASP A 70 18.11 4.36 -16.16
CA ASP A 70 18.47 3.73 -17.44
C ASP A 70 19.08 4.73 -18.45
N SER A 71 18.94 6.04 -18.20
CA SER A 71 19.51 7.11 -19.05
C SER A 71 20.98 7.46 -18.73
N ASP A 72 21.49 7.02 -17.58
CA ASP A 72 22.85 7.28 -17.09
C ASP A 72 23.85 6.12 -17.37
N GLU A 73 23.41 5.01 -17.98
CA GLU A 73 24.25 3.88 -18.45
C GLU A 73 24.59 3.95 -19.96
#